data_AF-A0AAD4M3P8-F1
#
_entry.id   AF-A0AAD4M3P8-F1
#
_cell.length_a   1.000
_cell.length_b   1.000
_cell.length_c   1.000
_cell.angle_alpha   90.00
_cell.angle_beta   90.00
_cell.angle_gamma   90.00
#
_symmetry.space_group_name_H-M   'P 1'
#
loop_
_entity.id
_entity.type
_entity.pdbx_description
1 polymer ?
#
loop_
_entity_poly.entity_id
_entity_poly.type
_entity_poly.pdbx_seq_one_letter_code
_entity_poly.pdbx_strand_id
1 'polypeptide(L)'
;MSSPSFQLANLTYTKLILHALKYPHRAVNGVLLGSVSPSGSTVNVVDAVPLQHHWTSLSPMMEVGLGMATNYARSRQLDVVGYYQAPERVGDTTLSPVGERVTSKIKETFPTPLAIVVSPRKLS
;
A
#
# COMPACT_ATOMS: atom_id res chain seq x y z
N MET A 1 21.29 8.35 -8.79
CA MET A 1 21.01 7.52 -7.59
C MET A 1 20.40 6.22 -8.09
N SER A 2 20.92 5.06 -7.69
CA SER A 2 20.31 3.76 -8.03
C SER A 2 18.94 3.67 -7.37
N SER A 3 17.93 3.23 -8.11
CA SER A 3 16.60 2.96 -7.54
C SER A 3 16.71 1.91 -6.43
N PRO A 4 16.05 2.08 -5.27
CA PRO A 4 16.07 1.08 -4.22
C PRO A 4 15.43 -0.22 -4.70
N SER A 5 15.97 -1.37 -4.27
CA SER A 5 15.31 -2.65 -4.46
C SER A 5 14.21 -2.83 -3.41
N PHE A 6 13.13 -3.53 -3.77
CA PHE A 6 12.04 -3.82 -2.84
C PHE A 6 11.93 -5.33 -2.67
N GLN A 7 11.85 -5.78 -1.42
CA GLN A 7 11.58 -7.18 -1.09
C GLN A 7 10.22 -7.30 -0.43
N LEU A 8 9.31 -8.03 -1.07
CA LEU A 8 7.94 -8.21 -0.59
C LEU A 8 7.84 -9.53 0.18
N ALA A 9 7.46 -9.46 1.46
CA ALA A 9 7.23 -10.65 2.26
C ALA A 9 5.94 -11.39 1.82
N ASN A 10 5.92 -12.72 2.02
CA ASN A 10 4.76 -13.56 1.72
C ASN A 10 3.49 -13.10 2.43
N LEU A 11 3.61 -12.63 3.68
CA LEU A 11 2.49 -12.09 4.45
C LEU A 11 1.87 -10.88 3.77
N THR A 12 2.71 -9.92 3.34
CA THR A 12 2.28 -8.72 2.62
C THR A 12 1.55 -9.09 1.34
N TYR A 13 2.17 -9.93 0.51
CA TYR A 13 1.56 -10.41 -0.72
C TYR A 13 0.19 -11.06 -0.46
N THR A 14 0.14 -11.97 0.52
CA THR A 14 -1.10 -12.67 0.89
C THR A 14 -2.20 -11.70 1.34
N LYS A 15 -1.88 -10.70 2.18
CA LYS A 15 -2.87 -9.71 2.63
C LYS A 15 -3.41 -8.86 1.48
N LEU A 16 -2.56 -8.44 0.55
CA LEU A 16 -2.97 -7.70 -0.65
C LEU A 16 -3.98 -8.50 -1.48
N ILE A 17 -3.63 -9.76 -1.78
CA ILE A 17 -4.47 -10.64 -2.59
C ILE A 17 -5.78 -11.00 -1.87
N LEU A 18 -5.72 -11.37 -0.59
CA LEU A 18 -6.92 -11.69 0.19
C LEU A 18 -7.85 -10.48 0.35
N HIS A 19 -7.31 -9.27 0.49
CA HIS A 19 -8.15 -8.07 0.56
C HIS A 19 -8.90 -7.83 -0.76
N ALA A 20 -8.21 -7.96 -1.90
CA ALA A 20 -8.83 -7.85 -3.21
C ALA A 20 -9.89 -8.94 -3.44
N LEU A 21 -9.58 -10.20 -3.10
CA LEU A 21 -10.50 -11.33 -3.24
C LEU A 21 -11.70 -11.29 -2.29
N LYS A 22 -11.55 -10.66 -1.11
CA LYS A 22 -12.67 -10.46 -0.18
C LYS A 22 -13.72 -9.49 -0.75
N TYR A 23 -13.31 -8.57 -1.60
CA TYR A 23 -14.20 -7.57 -2.22
C TYR A 23 -13.97 -7.50 -3.75
N PRO A 24 -14.26 -8.57 -4.50
CA PRO A 24 -13.82 -8.73 -5.89
C PRO A 24 -14.49 -7.77 -6.88
N HIS A 25 -15.60 -7.15 -6.47
CA HIS A 25 -16.39 -6.20 -7.26
C HIS A 25 -16.19 -4.75 -6.79
N ARG A 26 -15.14 -4.47 -6.00
CA ARG A 26 -14.89 -3.13 -5.45
C ARG A 26 -13.42 -2.76 -5.56
N ALA A 27 -13.19 -1.45 -5.67
CA ALA A 27 -11.87 -0.92 -5.43
C ALA A 27 -11.49 -1.12 -3.96
N VAL A 28 -10.29 -1.61 -3.71
CA VAL A 28 -9.72 -1.74 -2.37
C VAL A 28 -8.37 -1.05 -2.29
N ASN A 29 -8.00 -0.58 -1.10
CA ASN A 29 -6.70 0.03 -0.88
C ASN A 29 -6.13 -0.25 0.51
N GLY A 30 -4.86 0.09 0.67
CA GLY A 30 -4.20 0.09 1.95
C GLY A 30 -2.76 0.55 1.86
N VAL A 31 -2.04 0.40 2.97
CA VAL A 31 -0.64 0.81 3.07
C VAL A 31 0.28 -0.38 3.31
N LEU A 32 1.52 -0.21 2.91
CA LEU A 32 2.60 -1.18 3.03
C LEU A 32 3.50 -0.78 4.19
N LEU A 33 3.84 -1.74 5.05
CA LEU A 33 4.70 -1.54 6.20
C LEU A 33 6.05 -2.20 5.97
N GLY A 34 7.11 -1.53 6.39
CA GLY A 34 8.46 -2.01 6.14
C GLY A 34 9.53 -1.24 6.85
N SER A 35 10.77 -1.58 6.52
CA SER A 35 11.96 -0.89 6.98
C SER A 35 13.03 -0.91 5.90
N VAL A 36 13.94 0.05 5.95
CA VAL A 36 15.11 0.06 5.07
C VAL A 36 16.17 -0.86 5.69
N SER A 37 16.75 -1.73 4.86
CA SER A 37 17.90 -2.55 5.24
C SER A 37 19.06 -1.69 5.76
N PRO A 38 19.93 -2.24 6.64
CA PRO A 38 21.08 -1.49 7.17
C PRO A 38 22.02 -0.94 6.08
N SER A 39 22.09 -1.60 4.92
CA SER A 39 22.88 -1.15 3.76
C SER A 39 22.24 0.02 3.01
N GLY A 40 21.00 0.41 3.33
CA GLY A 40 20.27 1.49 2.66
C GLY A 40 19.77 1.16 1.24
N SER A 41 20.09 -0.02 0.72
CA SER A 41 19.87 -0.39 -0.69
C SER A 41 18.53 -1.07 -0.95
N THR A 42 17.98 -1.74 0.06
CA THR A 42 16.76 -2.53 -0.02
C THR A 42 15.70 -2.03 0.96
N VAL A 43 14.46 -1.92 0.51
CA VAL A 43 13.28 -1.70 1.35
C VAL A 43 12.57 -3.03 1.56
N ASN A 44 12.54 -3.50 2.81
CA ASN A 44 11.88 -4.75 3.18
C ASN A 44 10.42 -4.45 3.52
N VAL A 45 9.50 -4.90 2.68
CA VAL A 45 8.06 -4.72 2.85
C VAL A 45 7.48 -5.96 3.55
N VAL A 46 7.40 -5.90 4.87
CA VAL A 46 7.16 -7.06 5.74
C VAL A 46 5.68 -7.27 6.09
N ASP A 47 4.85 -6.22 5.99
CA ASP A 47 3.42 -6.34 6.23
C ASP A 47 2.58 -5.36 5.40
N ALA A 48 1.26 -5.54 5.37
CA ALA A 48 0.29 -4.59 4.84
C ALA A 48 -0.87 -4.36 5.80
N VAL A 49 -1.43 -3.15 5.76
CA VAL A 49 -2.66 -2.76 6.47
C VAL A 49 -3.74 -2.42 5.43
N PRO A 50 -4.72 -3.31 5.22
CA PRO A 50 -5.96 -2.98 4.51
C PRO A 50 -6.69 -1.79 5.16
N LEU A 51 -7.04 -0.78 4.36
CA LEU A 51 -7.72 0.43 4.87
C LEU A 51 -9.17 0.50 4.41
N GLN A 52 -9.42 0.53 3.10
CA GLN A 52 -10.75 0.81 2.57
C GLN A 52 -11.15 -0.18 1.47
N HIS A 53 -12.45 -0.42 1.38
CA HIS A 53 -13.13 -1.23 0.35
C HIS A 53 -14.52 -0.65 -0.01
N HIS A 54 -14.82 0.53 0.53
CA HIS A 54 -15.99 1.37 0.22
C HIS A 54 -15.53 2.81 0.22
N TRP A 55 -16.09 3.59 -0.72
CA TRP A 55 -15.82 5.03 -0.81
C TRP A 55 -14.33 5.38 -0.72
N THR A 56 -13.52 4.67 -1.51
CA THR A 56 -12.06 4.83 -1.59
C THR A 56 -11.61 6.22 -2.06
N SER A 57 -12.56 7.10 -2.40
CA SER A 57 -12.36 8.51 -2.75
C SER A 57 -12.69 9.51 -1.63
N LEU A 58 -13.23 9.07 -0.48
CA LEU A 58 -13.55 9.96 0.65
C LEU A 58 -12.35 10.13 1.60
N SER A 59 -11.93 11.38 1.79
CA SER A 59 -10.71 11.79 2.51
C SER A 59 -10.68 11.48 4.02
N PRO A 60 -11.76 11.67 4.81
CA PRO A 60 -11.64 11.61 6.27
C PRO A 60 -11.23 10.22 6.80
N MET A 61 -11.84 9.16 6.26
CA MET A 61 -11.52 7.80 6.68
C MET A 61 -10.13 7.37 6.21
N MET A 62 -9.66 7.90 5.08
CA MET A 62 -8.32 7.62 4.58
C MET A 62 -7.26 8.28 5.46
N GLU A 63 -7.47 9.54 5.85
CA GLU A 63 -6.57 10.27 6.75
C GLU A 63 -6.48 9.60 8.13
N VAL A 64 -7.63 9.25 8.72
CA VAL A 64 -7.67 8.55 10.01
C VAL A 64 -7.02 7.16 9.90
N GLY A 65 -7.35 6.40 8.85
CA GLY A 65 -6.77 5.07 8.61
C GLY A 65 -5.25 5.13 8.41
N LEU A 66 -4.76 6.10 7.64
CA LEU A 66 -3.33 6.34 7.44
C LEU A 66 -2.63 6.71 8.76
N GLY A 67 -3.25 7.57 9.58
CA GLY A 67 -2.73 7.94 10.90
C GLY A 67 -2.65 6.73 11.85
N MET A 68 -3.70 5.91 11.90
CA MET A 68 -3.72 4.68 12.71
C MET A 68 -2.67 3.68 12.24
N ALA A 69 -2.57 3.44 10.93
CA ALA A 69 -1.57 2.53 10.36
C ALA A 69 -0.13 3.03 10.61
N THR A 70 0.10 4.34 10.54
CA THR A 70 1.39 4.95 10.86
C THR A 70 1.77 4.74 12.33
N ASN A 71 0.83 4.96 13.25
CA ASN A 71 1.06 4.73 14.67
C ASN A 71 1.30 3.24 14.99
N TYR A 72 0.53 2.36 14.35
CA TYR A 72 0.73 0.91 14.46
C TYR A 72 2.12 0.50 13.94
N ALA A 73 2.54 0.99 12.78
CA ALA A 73 3.86 0.72 12.22
C ALA A 73 4.97 1.14 13.19
N ARG A 74 4.91 2.37 13.72
CA ARG A 74 5.87 2.88 14.71
C ARG A 74 5.95 2.02 15.96
N SER A 75 4.80 1.56 16.47
CA SER A 75 4.75 0.65 17.64
C SER A 75 5.46 -0.69 17.39
N ARG A 76 5.66 -1.06 16.12
CA ARG A 76 6.36 -2.27 15.67
C ARG A 76 7.76 -1.97 15.12
N GLN A 77 8.28 -0.76 15.29
CA GLN A 77 9.57 -0.32 14.72
C GLN A 77 9.61 -0.42 13.18
N LEU A 78 8.47 -0.13 12.55
CA LEU A 78 8.30 -0.10 11.10
C LEU A 78 7.81 1.29 10.65
N ASP A 79 7.98 1.56 9.36
CA ASP A 79 7.46 2.72 8.68
C ASP A 79 6.37 2.34 7.68
N VAL A 80 5.56 3.33 7.30
CA VAL A 80 4.71 3.23 6.11
C VAL A 80 5.60 3.49 4.90
N VAL A 81 5.90 2.44 4.15
CA VAL A 81 6.86 2.46 3.02
C VAL A 81 6.17 2.51 1.66
N GLY A 82 4.84 2.47 1.63
CA GLY A 82 4.11 2.49 0.38
C GLY A 82 2.60 2.36 0.49
N TYR A 83 1.97 2.31 -0.68
CA TYR A 83 0.54 2.21 -0.88
C TYR A 83 0.22 1.05 -1.83
N TYR A 84 -0.94 0.43 -1.67
CA TYR A 84 -1.47 -0.47 -2.68
C TYR A 84 -2.94 -0.17 -2.97
N GLN A 85 -3.35 -0.47 -4.19
CA GLN A 85 -4.76 -0.51 -4.58
C GLN A 85 -5.03 -1.71 -5.50
N ALA A 86 -6.24 -2.24 -5.42
CA ALA A 86 -6.82 -3.01 -6.51
C ALA A 86 -7.99 -2.18 -7.06
N PRO A 87 -8.00 -1.84 -8.37
CA PRO A 87 -9.09 -1.11 -8.96
C PRO A 87 -10.32 -2.00 -9.14
N GLU A 88 -11.50 -1.38 -9.22
CA GLU A 88 -12.76 -2.08 -9.49
C GLU A 88 -12.83 -2.60 -10.94
N ARG A 89 -12.32 -1.81 -11.89
CA ARG A 89 -12.31 -2.18 -13.31
C ARG A 89 -11.09 -3.04 -13.62
N VAL A 90 -11.35 -4.19 -14.23
CA VAL A 90 -10.32 -5.19 -14.57
C VAL A 90 -9.24 -4.64 -15.51
N GLY A 91 -9.56 -3.65 -16.34
CA GLY A 91 -8.63 -3.03 -17.29
C GLY A 91 -7.74 -1.95 -16.70
N ASP A 92 -8.02 -1.48 -15.48
CA ASP A 92 -7.25 -0.40 -14.87
C ASP A 92 -5.94 -0.97 -14.29
N THR A 93 -4.80 -0.43 -14.74
CA THR A 93 -3.47 -0.86 -14.30
C THR A 93 -2.64 0.28 -13.69
N THR A 94 -3.24 1.46 -13.57
CA THR A 94 -2.58 2.67 -13.06
C THR A 94 -3.13 3.05 -11.69
N LEU A 95 -2.38 3.90 -10.97
CA LEU A 95 -2.90 4.51 -9.75
C LEU A 95 -4.11 5.40 -10.07
N SER A 96 -5.04 5.46 -9.12
CA SER A 96 -6.07 6.49 -9.14
C SER A 96 -5.49 7.83 -8.66
N PRO A 97 -6.11 8.98 -8.97
CA PRO A 97 -5.67 10.28 -8.43
C PRO A 97 -5.60 10.32 -6.89
N VAL A 98 -6.44 9.51 -6.22
CA VAL A 98 -6.41 9.36 -4.77
C VAL A 98 -5.16 8.58 -4.33
N GLY A 99 -4.85 7.47 -5.01
CA GLY A 99 -3.62 6.71 -4.77
C GLY A 99 -2.36 7.54 -4.98
N GLU A 100 -2.34 8.42 -5.99
CA GLU A 100 -1.23 9.36 -6.22
C GLU A 100 -1.08 10.37 -5.08
N ARG A 101 -2.18 10.96 -4.60
CA ARG A 101 -2.16 11.89 -3.46
C ARG A 101 -1.69 11.22 -2.18
N VAL A 102 -2.18 10.02 -1.88
CA VAL A 102 -1.77 9.24 -0.70
C VAL A 102 -0.29 8.88 -0.78
N THR A 103 0.18 8.42 -1.95
CA THR A 103 1.60 8.11 -2.17
C THR A 103 2.47 9.35 -1.99
N SER A 104 1.99 10.51 -2.47
CA SER A 104 2.66 11.80 -2.28
C SER A 104 2.72 12.20 -0.80
N LYS A 105 1.66 11.93 -0.04
CA LYS A 105 1.64 12.17 1.41
C LYS A 105 2.62 11.26 2.16
N ILE A 106 2.69 9.98 1.79
CA ILE A 106 3.67 9.04 2.36
C ILE A 106 5.10 9.50 2.05
N LYS A 107 5.33 10.09 0.86
CA LYS A 107 6.64 10.61 0.44
C LYS A 107 7.21 11.68 1.37
N GLU A 108 6.36 12.43 2.07
CA GLU A 108 6.78 13.42 3.07
C GLU A 108 7.51 12.77 4.26
N THR A 109 7.18 11.52 4.59
CA THR A 109 7.78 10.77 5.70
C THR A 109 8.75 9.67 5.25
N PHE A 110 8.56 9.13 4.05
CA PHE A 110 9.38 8.07 3.48
C PHE A 110 9.76 8.44 2.04
N PRO A 111 11.01 8.87 1.75
CA PRO A 111 11.36 9.56 0.50
C PRO A 111 11.12 8.78 -0.81
N THR A 112 11.14 7.45 -0.77
CA THR A 112 11.04 6.59 -1.95
C THR A 112 9.90 5.56 -1.81
N PRO A 113 8.63 5.99 -1.71
CA PRO A 113 7.52 5.09 -1.44
C PRO A 113 7.23 4.19 -2.64
N LEU A 114 6.86 2.95 -2.34
CA LEU A 114 6.37 1.99 -3.34
C LEU A 114 4.86 2.17 -3.54
N ALA A 115 4.39 2.07 -4.78
CA ALA A 115 2.97 1.97 -5.08
C ALA A 115 2.68 0.70 -5.89
N ILE A 116 1.75 -0.13 -5.42
CA ILE A 116 1.38 -1.39 -6.07
C ILE A 116 -0.07 -1.29 -6.58
N VAL A 117 -0.26 -1.60 -7.87
CA VAL A 117 -1.60 -1.81 -8.44
C VAL A 117 -1.80 -3.32 -8.64
N VAL A 118 -2.70 -3.90 -7.87
CA VAL A 118 -3.07 -5.32 -7.97
C VAL A 118 -4.04 -5.48 -9.14
N SER A 119 -3.65 -6.26 -10.15
CA SER A 119 -4.50 -6.51 -11.32
C SER A 119 -5.61 -7.52 -10.97
N PRO A 120 -6.91 -7.14 -11.04
CA PRO A 120 -8.00 -8.07 -10.74
C PRO A 120 -8.06 -9.23 -11.74
N ARG A 121 -7.61 -9.02 -12.99
CA ARG A 121 -7.59 -10.03 -14.06
C ARG A 121 -6.78 -11.27 -13.71
N LYS A 122 -5.74 -11.12 -12.89
CA LYS A 122 -4.83 -12.21 -12.52
C LYS A 122 -5.27 -12.95 -11.25
N LEU A 123 -6.44 -12.59 -10.70
CA LEU A 123 -7.00 -13.18 -9.48
C LEU A 123 -8.20 -14.09 -9.75
N SER A 124 -8.72 -14.08 -10.98
CA SER A 124 -9.85 -14.88 -11.47
C SER A 124 -9.40 -15.99 -12.41
#